data_AF-A0A7C1E390-F1
#
_entry.id   AF-A0A7C1E390-F1
#
_cell.length_a   1.000
_cell.length_b   1.000
_cell.length_c   1.000
_cell.angle_alpha   90.00
_cell.angle_beta   90.00
_cell.angle_gamma   90.00
#
_symmetry.space_group_name_H-M   'P 1'
#
loop_
_entity.id
_entity.type
_entity.pdbx_description
1 polymer ?
#
loop_
_entity_poly.entity_id
_entity_poly.type
_entity_poly.pdbx_seq_one_letter_code
_entity_poly.pdbx_strand_id
1 'polypeptide(L)'
;MPGTPAQTETGTIFTIGTSARSPEEVLDLLEAFGIRLLMDVRSVPASRFEHFSREGLAALCRGRGIDDRWMGDALGGRREGGFAAWMATPAFLQGIARLEELAHDRRCALCCAERLPWHCHRWQ
;
A
#
# COMPACT_ATOMS: atom_id res chain seq x y z
N MET A 1 -7.96 28.78 -30.58
CA MET A 1 -7.76 28.46 -29.16
C MET A 1 -7.44 26.98 -29.07
N PRO A 2 -6.17 26.57 -28.96
CA PRO A 2 -5.89 25.18 -28.65
C PRO A 2 -6.36 24.93 -27.22
N GLY A 3 -7.33 24.02 -27.07
CA GLY A 3 -7.86 23.64 -25.77
C GLY A 3 -6.75 23.09 -24.88
N THR A 4 -6.75 23.50 -23.62
CA THR A 4 -5.90 22.93 -22.57
C THR A 4 -6.04 21.41 -22.62
N PRO A 5 -4.94 20.64 -22.76
CA PRO A 5 -5.03 19.18 -22.65
C PRO A 5 -5.64 18.86 -21.29
N ALA A 6 -6.67 18.03 -21.27
CA ALA A 6 -7.21 17.48 -20.04
C ALA A 6 -6.03 16.83 -19.30
N GLN A 7 -5.63 17.44 -18.19
CA GLN A 7 -4.62 16.86 -17.32
C GLN A 7 -5.23 15.53 -16.85
N THR A 8 -4.71 14.41 -17.35
CA THR A 8 -5.02 13.10 -16.78
C THR A 8 -4.57 13.20 -15.32
N GLU A 9 -5.52 13.24 -14.39
CA GLU A 9 -5.19 13.22 -12.97
C GLU A 9 -4.49 11.89 -12.70
N THR A 10 -3.15 11.92 -12.69
CA THR A 10 -2.36 10.75 -12.35
C THR A 10 -2.68 10.40 -10.90
N GLY A 11 -3.25 9.21 -10.69
CA GLY A 11 -3.54 8.67 -9.37
C GLY A 11 -2.38 8.85 -8.39
N THR A 12 -2.62 9.50 -7.26
CA THR A 12 -1.59 9.70 -6.23
C THR A 12 -1.53 8.50 -5.29
N ILE A 13 -0.35 7.91 -5.17
CA ILE A 13 -0.06 6.79 -4.26
C ILE A 13 0.71 7.32 -3.04
N PHE A 14 0.14 7.11 -1.86
CA PHE A 14 0.73 7.40 -0.57
C PHE A 14 1.39 6.16 0.01
N THR A 15 2.18 6.33 1.07
CA THR A 15 2.72 5.20 1.85
C THR A 15 2.38 5.38 3.32
N ILE A 16 2.01 4.29 3.98
CA ILE A 16 1.74 4.25 5.41
C ILE A 16 2.43 3.03 6.03
N GLY A 17 2.94 3.21 7.25
CA GLY A 17 3.53 2.13 8.03
C GLY A 17 2.70 1.88 9.28
N THR A 18 2.37 0.63 9.62
CA THR A 18 1.60 0.37 10.85
C THR A 18 2.48 0.48 12.10
N SER A 19 3.66 -0.16 12.12
CA SER A 19 4.59 -0.14 13.25
C SER A 19 3.89 -0.34 14.61
N ALA A 20 4.09 0.59 15.55
CA ALA A 20 3.43 0.65 16.85
C ALA A 20 2.36 1.77 16.92
N ARG A 21 1.84 2.24 15.78
CA ARG A 21 0.72 3.20 15.75
C ARG A 21 -0.55 2.55 16.33
N SER A 22 -1.46 3.34 16.86
CA SER A 22 -2.80 2.84 17.19
C SER A 22 -3.65 2.65 15.93
N PRO A 23 -4.71 1.83 15.96
CA PRO A 23 -5.70 1.76 14.89
C PRO A 23 -6.27 3.12 14.51
N GLU A 24 -6.57 3.95 15.51
CA GLU A 24 -7.14 5.29 15.35
C GLU A 24 -6.17 6.21 14.60
N GLU A 25 -4.89 6.23 14.99
CA GLU A 25 -3.88 7.01 14.28
C GLU A 25 -3.76 6.61 12.80
N VAL A 26 -3.85 5.31 12.50
CA VAL A 26 -3.82 4.82 11.11
C VAL A 26 -5.05 5.30 10.36
N LEU A 27 -6.25 5.14 10.93
CA LEU A 27 -7.50 5.56 10.29
C LEU A 27 -7.55 7.08 10.09
N ASP A 28 -7.16 7.87 11.08
CA ASP A 28 -7.12 9.33 11.01
C ASP A 28 -6.19 9.81 9.89
N LEU A 29 -5.03 9.15 9.72
CA LEU A 29 -4.13 9.44 8.60
C LEU A 29 -4.74 9.06 7.26
N LEU A 30 -5.40 7.90 7.15
CA LEU A 30 -6.05 7.51 5.90
C LEU A 30 -7.18 8.49 5.53
N GLU A 31 -7.98 8.91 6.49
CA GLU A 31 -9.06 9.89 6.30
C GLU A 31 -8.53 11.28 5.95
N ALA A 32 -7.52 11.78 6.69
CA ALA A 32 -6.94 13.10 6.45
C ALA A 32 -6.37 13.27 5.04
N PHE A 33 -5.83 12.19 4.46
CA PHE A 33 -5.32 12.18 3.09
C PHE A 33 -6.38 11.77 2.05
N GLY A 34 -7.60 11.42 2.48
CA GLY A 34 -8.71 11.03 1.61
C GLY A 34 -8.45 9.70 0.89
N ILE A 35 -7.75 8.78 1.55
CA ILE A 35 -7.43 7.46 1.00
C ILE A 35 -8.70 6.64 0.88
N ARG A 36 -8.93 6.06 -0.30
CA ARG A 36 -10.08 5.18 -0.56
C ARG A 36 -9.71 3.72 -0.76
N LEU A 37 -8.42 3.43 -0.92
CA LEU A 37 -7.90 2.06 -1.07
C LEU A 37 -6.58 1.91 -0.32
N LEU A 38 -6.53 0.97 0.61
CA LEU A 38 -5.31 0.53 1.28
C LEU A 38 -4.76 -0.72 0.59
N MET A 39 -3.54 -0.62 0.09
CA MET A 39 -2.81 -1.71 -0.55
C MET A 39 -1.77 -2.29 0.41
N ASP A 40 -2.05 -3.43 1.02
CA ASP A 40 -1.13 -4.12 1.92
C ASP A 40 -0.05 -4.87 1.14
N VAL A 41 1.18 -4.34 1.13
CA VAL A 41 2.34 -4.93 0.45
C VAL A 41 3.22 -5.75 1.38
N ARG A 42 2.75 -6.11 2.59
CA ARG A 42 3.51 -6.98 3.49
C ARG A 42 3.53 -8.40 2.92
N SER A 43 4.74 -8.91 2.63
CA SER A 43 4.93 -10.31 2.18
C SER A 43 4.30 -11.31 3.13
N VAL A 44 4.36 -11.02 4.43
CA VAL A 44 3.70 -11.78 5.49
C VAL A 44 2.83 -10.78 6.27
N PRO A 45 1.52 -10.69 6.00
CA PRO A 45 0.63 -9.72 6.64
C PRO A 45 0.19 -10.19 8.04
N ALA A 46 1.13 -10.75 8.81
CA ALA A 46 0.95 -11.13 10.20
C ALA A 46 1.47 -10.00 11.10
N SER A 47 0.82 -9.82 12.25
CA SER A 47 1.21 -8.82 13.23
C SER A 47 0.99 -9.37 14.63
N ARG A 48 1.83 -8.93 15.58
CA ARG A 48 1.60 -9.15 17.02
C ARG A 48 0.35 -8.44 17.54
N PHE A 49 -0.09 -7.41 16.82
CA PHE A 49 -1.30 -6.67 17.09
C PHE A 49 -2.40 -7.18 16.17
N GLU A 50 -3.45 -7.78 16.76
CA GLU A 50 -4.54 -8.43 16.01
C GLU A 50 -5.20 -7.49 15.00
N HIS A 51 -5.38 -6.22 15.35
CA HIS A 51 -5.95 -5.19 14.48
C HIS A 51 -5.07 -4.83 13.27
N PHE A 52 -3.78 -5.22 13.26
CA PHE A 52 -2.90 -5.11 12.09
C PHE A 52 -2.56 -6.47 11.47
N SER A 53 -3.22 -7.56 11.87
CA SER A 53 -3.29 -8.75 11.01
C SER A 53 -3.95 -8.39 9.68
N ARG A 54 -3.84 -9.26 8.67
CA ARG A 54 -4.53 -9.06 7.40
C ARG A 54 -6.03 -8.84 7.60
N GLU A 55 -6.67 -9.71 8.38
CA GLU A 55 -8.09 -9.69 8.65
C GLU A 55 -8.48 -8.47 9.49
N GLY A 56 -7.68 -8.15 10.51
CA GLY A 56 -7.89 -6.98 11.36
C GLY A 56 -7.78 -5.66 10.59
N LEU A 57 -6.76 -5.53 9.73
CA LEU A 57 -6.56 -4.33 8.93
C LEU A 57 -7.68 -4.14 7.90
N ALA A 58 -8.13 -5.24 7.27
CA ALA A 58 -9.29 -5.24 6.38
C ALA A 58 -10.57 -4.82 7.12
N ALA A 59 -10.78 -5.32 8.34
CA ALA A 59 -11.92 -4.94 9.17
C ALA A 59 -11.90 -3.46 9.58
N LEU A 60 -10.73 -2.94 9.97
CA LEU A 60 -10.55 -1.51 10.28
C LEU A 60 -10.89 -0.62 9.08
N CYS A 61 -10.37 -0.94 7.89
CA CYS A 61 -10.60 -0.15 6.68
C CYS A 61 -12.08 -0.17 6.28
N ARG A 62 -12.71 -1.35 6.31
CA ARG A 62 -14.13 -1.51 5.98
C ARG A 62 -15.03 -0.69 6.89
N GLY A 63 -14.68 -0.57 8.18
CA GLY A 63 -15.40 0.27 9.15
C GLY A 63 -15.44 1.77 8.79
N ARG A 64 -14.56 2.22 7.89
CA ARG A 64 -14.48 3.60 7.38
C ARG A 64 -14.81 3.74 5.89
N GLY A 65 -15.27 2.66 5.24
CA GLY A 65 -15.54 2.68 3.80
C GLY A 65 -14.28 2.76 2.93
N ILE A 66 -13.14 2.33 3.47
CA ILE A 66 -11.86 2.23 2.74
C ILE A 66 -11.75 0.79 2.23
N ASP A 67 -11.52 0.62 0.92
CA ASP A 67 -11.25 -0.68 0.33
C ASP A 67 -9.89 -1.21 0.79
N ASP A 68 -9.75 -2.52 0.97
CA ASP A 68 -8.47 -3.17 1.25
C ASP A 68 -8.09 -4.16 0.15
N ARG A 69 -6.80 -4.17 -0.20
CA ARG A 69 -6.21 -5.16 -1.12
C ARG A 69 -4.85 -5.61 -0.63
N TRP A 70 -4.70 -6.91 -0.43
CA TRP A 70 -3.39 -7.50 -0.23
C TRP A 70 -2.67 -7.71 -1.56
N MET A 71 -1.43 -7.22 -1.65
CA MET A 71 -0.53 -7.32 -2.80
C MET A 71 0.88 -7.76 -2.37
N GLY A 72 1.00 -8.42 -1.22
CA GLY A 72 2.27 -8.88 -0.67
C GLY A 72 2.91 -10.03 -1.46
N ASP A 73 2.17 -10.69 -2.34
CA ASP A 73 2.64 -11.70 -3.30
C ASP A 73 3.37 -11.07 -4.51
N ALA A 74 2.90 -9.92 -4.98
CA ALA A 74 3.50 -9.22 -6.11
C ALA A 74 4.53 -8.15 -5.67
N LEU A 75 4.20 -7.34 -4.66
CA LEU A 75 4.95 -6.15 -4.28
C LEU A 75 5.67 -6.27 -2.92
N GLY A 76 5.64 -7.47 -2.33
CA GLY A 76 6.25 -7.73 -1.03
C GLY A 76 7.77 -7.68 -1.04
N GLY A 77 8.35 -6.97 -0.06
CA GLY A 77 9.79 -6.75 0.06
C GLY A 77 10.61 -7.96 0.51
N ARG A 78 10.01 -8.88 1.27
CA ARG A 78 10.72 -10.06 1.80
C ARG A 78 10.69 -11.19 0.76
N ARG A 79 11.84 -11.41 0.13
CA ARG A 79 12.05 -12.38 -0.96
C ARG A 79 13.42 -13.04 -0.84
N GLU A 80 13.49 -14.31 -1.24
CA GLU A 80 14.76 -14.99 -1.46
C GLU A 80 15.51 -14.30 -2.61
N GLY A 81 16.82 -14.07 -2.44
CA GLY A 81 17.64 -13.32 -3.42
C GLY A 81 17.53 -11.79 -3.34
N GLY A 82 16.72 -11.25 -2.42
CA GLY A 82 16.64 -9.81 -2.14
C GLY A 82 15.62 -9.06 -3.01
N PHE A 83 15.24 -7.86 -2.56
CA PHE A 83 14.20 -7.07 -3.22
C PHE A 83 14.63 -6.55 -4.60
N ALA A 84 15.91 -6.18 -4.78
CA ALA A 84 16.42 -5.68 -6.04
C ALA A 84 16.29 -6.71 -7.18
N ALA A 85 16.63 -7.98 -6.92
CA ALA A 85 16.46 -9.05 -7.90
C ALA A 85 14.97 -9.30 -8.20
N TRP A 86 14.12 -9.23 -7.16
CA TRP A 86 12.68 -9.37 -7.32
C TRP A 86 12.06 -8.28 -8.22
N MET A 87 12.52 -7.03 -8.09
CA MET A 87 12.01 -5.91 -8.91
C MET A 87 12.22 -6.11 -10.42
N ALA A 88 13.22 -6.90 -10.81
CA ALA A 88 13.49 -7.22 -12.21
C ALA A 88 12.59 -8.32 -12.78
N THR A 89 11.75 -8.96 -11.95
CA THR A 89 10.90 -10.07 -12.40
C THR A 89 9.63 -9.59 -13.12
N PRO A 90 9.10 -10.37 -14.08
CA PRO A 90 7.82 -10.06 -14.72
C PRO A 90 6.66 -9.97 -13.73
N ALA A 91 6.68 -10.79 -12.67
CA ALA A 91 5.65 -10.79 -11.64
C ALA A 91 5.61 -9.46 -10.86
N PHE A 92 6.78 -8.88 -10.54
CA PHE A 92 6.84 -7.55 -9.91
C PHE A 92 6.31 -6.46 -10.84
N LEU A 93 6.72 -6.47 -12.11
CA LEU A 93 6.25 -5.49 -13.11
C LEU A 93 4.73 -5.56 -13.32
N GLN A 94 4.14 -6.77 -13.35
CA GLN A 94 2.69 -6.96 -13.37
C GLN A 94 2.01 -6.40 -12.11
N GLY A 95 2.67 -6.57 -10.95
CA GLY A 95 2.22 -5.97 -9.69
C GLY A 95 2.17 -4.44 -9.74
N ILE A 96 3.18 -3.81 -10.36
CA ILE A 96 3.22 -2.36 -10.56
C ILE A 96 2.11 -1.90 -11.50
N ALA A 97 1.93 -2.55 -12.65
CA ALA A 97 0.85 -2.21 -13.59
C ALA A 97 -0.53 -2.28 -12.91
N ARG A 98 -0.78 -3.36 -12.15
CA ARG A 98 -2.01 -3.50 -11.37
C ARG A 98 -2.20 -2.40 -10.33
N LEU A 99 -1.11 -1.98 -9.68
CA LEU A 99 -1.14 -0.89 -8.71
C LEU A 99 -1.47 0.45 -9.39
N GLU A 100 -0.91 0.71 -10.56
CA GLU A 100 -1.21 1.91 -11.35
C GLU A 100 -2.67 1.93 -11.82
N GLU A 101 -3.20 0.79 -12.27
CA GLU A 101 -4.63 0.64 -12.62
C GLU A 101 -5.54 0.92 -11.42
N LEU A 102 -5.20 0.40 -10.23
CA LEU A 102 -5.98 0.62 -9.01
C LEU A 102 -5.92 2.07 -8.54
N ALA A 103 -4.79 2.74 -8.75
CA ALA A 103 -4.57 4.13 -8.38
C ALA A 103 -5.19 5.12 -9.35
N HIS A 104 -5.51 4.72 -10.59
CA HIS A 104 -5.90 5.61 -11.68
C HIS A 104 -6.91 6.70 -11.29
N ASP A 105 -8.01 6.31 -10.61
CA ASP A 105 -9.09 7.22 -10.22
C ASP A 105 -9.27 7.33 -8.68
N ARG A 106 -8.28 6.87 -7.90
CA ARG A 106 -8.41 6.78 -6.45
C ARG A 106 -7.13 7.17 -5.74
N ARG A 107 -7.26 7.88 -4.62
CA ARG A 107 -6.15 8.04 -3.69
C ARG A 107 -5.92 6.71 -2.97
N CYS A 108 -4.73 6.15 -3.13
CA CYS A 108 -4.37 4.87 -2.55
C CYS A 108 -3.20 5.02 -1.58
N ALA A 109 -3.11 4.15 -0.58
CA ALA A 109 -1.95 4.08 0.29
C ALA A 109 -1.34 2.67 0.28
N LEU A 110 -0.04 2.58 0.08
CA LEU A 110 0.73 1.35 0.27
C LEU A 110 1.04 1.17 1.75
N CYS A 111 0.58 0.06 2.33
CA CYS A 111 0.78 -0.29 3.72
C CYS A 111 1.96 -1.24 3.89
N CYS A 112 2.89 -0.89 4.77
CA CYS A 112 4.03 -1.72 5.18
C CYS A 112 4.07 -1.91 6.71
N ALA A 113 4.84 -2.90 7.18
CA ALA A 113 4.96 -3.16 8.62
C ALA A 113 5.86 -2.14 9.32
N GLU A 114 6.88 -1.64 8.63
CA GLU A 114 7.85 -0.69 9.16
C GLU A 114 7.30 0.74 9.17
N ARG A 115 7.64 1.52 10.20
CA ARG A 115 7.24 2.93 10.31
C ARG A 115 7.84 3.80 9.22
N LEU A 116 9.06 3.45 8.80
CA LEU A 116 9.91 4.24 7.94
C LEU A 116 10.43 3.35 6.80
N PRO A 117 10.31 3.79 5.53
CA PRO A 117 10.66 2.95 4.39
C PRO A 117 12.13 2.50 4.39
N TRP A 118 13.08 3.32 4.86
CA TRP A 118 14.51 2.96 4.93
C TRP A 118 14.87 1.89 5.96
N HIS A 119 13.96 1.54 6.87
CA HIS A 119 14.13 0.37 7.75
C HIS A 119 13.51 -0.91 7.18
N CYS A 120 12.76 -0.80 6.07
CA CYS A 120 12.12 -1.93 5.42
C CYS A 120 13.16 -2.76 4.66
N HIS A 121 12.90 -4.06 4.53
CA HIS A 121 13.69 -4.98 3.69
C HIS A 121 13.78 -4.55 2.22
N ARG A 122 12.93 -3.62 1.75
CA ARG A 122 13.00 -3.03 0.41
C ARG A 122 14.25 -2.17 0.17
N TRP A 123 14.95 -1.77 1.23
CA TRP A 123 16.13 -0.90 1.20
C TRP A 123 17.36 -1.51 1.89
N GLN A 124 17.30 -2.80 2.22
CA GLN A 124 18.41 -3.59 2.79
C GLN A 124 19.10 -4.41 1.70
#